data_AF-A0A3A6NGP1-F1
#
_entry.id   AF-A0A3A6NGP1-F1
#
_cell.length_a   1.000
_cell.length_b   1.000
_cell.length_c   1.000
_cell.angle_alpha   90.00
_cell.angle_beta   90.00
_cell.angle_gamma   90.00
#
_symmetry.space_group_name_H-M   'P 1'
#
loop_
_entity.id
_entity.type
_entity.pdbx_description
1 polymer ?
#
loop_
_entity_poly.entity_id
_entity_poly.type
_entity_poly.pdbx_seq_one_letter_code
_entity_poly.pdbx_strand_id
1 'polypeptide(L)' 'MKKPSESAVDLKYLINHAISDMEITQSEYQQIMDMALSDGIIDQEEKALLAQFQEMISNGTVKRVRG' A
#
# COMPACT_ATOMS: atom_id res chain seq x y z
N MET A 1 20.97 8.93 -4.91
CA MET A 1 19.56 8.86 -4.48
C MET A 1 18.76 8.46 -5.70
N LYS A 2 18.18 7.26 -5.73
CA LYS A 2 17.25 6.87 -6.80
C LYS A 2 15.95 7.64 -6.57
N LYS A 3 15.37 8.22 -7.62
CA LYS A 3 14.02 8.80 -7.54
C LYS A 3 13.05 7.63 -7.32
N PRO A 4 12.06 7.78 -6.43
CA PRO A 4 10.94 6.84 -6.36
C PRO A 4 10.29 6.74 -7.75
N SER A 5 9.82 5.55 -8.12
CA SER A 5 8.92 5.38 -9.25
C SER A 5 7.67 6.26 -9.04
N GLU A 6 7.00 6.67 -10.12
CA GLU A 6 5.73 7.40 -10.00
C GLU A 6 4.69 6.56 -9.23
N SER A 7 4.71 5.22 -9.40
CA SER A 7 3.89 4.27 -8.64
C SER A 7 4.17 4.30 -7.13
N ALA A 8 5.43 4.49 -6.70
CA ALA A 8 5.77 4.54 -5.27
C ALA A 8 5.17 5.76 -4.55
N VAL A 9 5.00 6.90 -5.24
CA VAL A 9 4.39 8.11 -4.68
C VAL A 9 2.90 7.87 -4.41
N ASP A 10 2.19 7.31 -5.39
CA ASP A 10 0.76 7.03 -5.27
C ASP A 10 0.49 5.88 -4.29
N LEU A 11 1.36 4.86 -4.27
CA LEU A 11 1.30 3.75 -3.33
C LEU A 11 1.39 4.25 -1.89
N LYS A 12 2.32 5.17 -1.63
CA LYS A 12 2.49 5.81 -0.33
C LYS A 12 1.26 6.64 0.06
N TYR A 13 0.63 7.33 -0.88
CA TYR A 13 -0.59 8.09 -0.63
C TYR A 13 -1.74 7.17 -0.17
N LEU A 14 -1.98 6.08 -0.90
CA LEU A 14 -3.03 5.11 -0.56
C LEU A 14 -2.79 4.43 0.79
N ILE A 15 -1.54 4.02 1.06
CA ILE A 15 -1.18 3.44 2.36
C ILE A 15 -1.43 4.44 3.49
N ASN A 16 -1.02 5.70 3.34
CA ASN A 16 -1.24 6.73 4.37
C ASN A 16 -2.73 7.01 4.59
N HIS A 17 -3.55 6.96 3.54
CA HIS A 17 -5.00 7.12 3.67
C HIS A 17 -5.62 5.98 4.48
N ALA A 18 -5.28 4.72 4.15
CA ALA A 18 -5.74 3.55 4.92
C ALA A 18 -5.28 3.57 6.39
N ILE A 19 -4.10 4.13 6.66
CA ILE A 19 -3.60 4.32 8.03
C ILE A 19 -4.40 5.40 8.77
N SER A 20 -4.69 6.52 8.10
CA SER A 20 -5.49 7.62 8.66
C SER A 20 -6.89 7.14 9.04
N ASP A 21 -7.48 6.33 8.17
CA ASP A 21 -8.85 5.85 8.34
C ASP A 21 -8.90 4.60 9.24
N MET A 22 -7.74 4.02 9.57
CA MET A 22 -7.56 2.74 10.29
C MET A 22 -8.34 1.57 9.67
N GLU A 23 -8.81 1.75 8.45
CA GLU A 23 -9.66 0.82 7.72
C GLU A 23 -9.18 0.75 6.27
N ILE A 24 -9.36 -0.41 5.67
CA ILE A 24 -9.18 -0.59 4.23
C ILE A 24 -10.24 -1.54 3.68
N THR A 25 -10.85 -1.14 2.58
CA THR A 25 -11.80 -1.96 1.82
C THR A 25 -11.06 -2.98 0.95
N GLN A 26 -11.79 -3.99 0.48
CA GLN A 26 -11.21 -4.98 -0.44
C GLN A 26 -10.79 -4.34 -1.77
N SER A 27 -11.53 -3.35 -2.25
CA SER A 27 -11.22 -2.59 -3.48
C SER A 27 -9.93 -1.78 -3.33
N GLU A 28 -9.77 -1.04 -2.23
CA GLU A 28 -8.57 -0.23 -1.99
C GLU A 28 -7.33 -1.12 -1.81
N TYR A 29 -7.48 -2.24 -1.11
CA TYR A 29 -6.41 -3.23 -0.98
C TYR A 29 -5.95 -3.74 -2.36
N GLN A 30 -6.91 -4.05 -3.23
CA GLN A 30 -6.60 -4.50 -4.59
C GLN A 30 -5.94 -3.39 -5.40
N GLN A 31 -6.41 -2.14 -5.29
CA GLN A 31 -5.79 -0.99 -5.97
C GLN A 31 -4.33 -0.78 -5.54
N ILE A 32 -4.01 -0.91 -4.25
CA ILE A 32 -2.63 -0.83 -3.74
C ILE A 32 -1.76 -1.93 -4.39
N MET A 33 -2.27 -3.16 -4.47
CA MET A 33 -1.54 -4.27 -5.07
C MET A 33 -1.38 -4.11 -6.58
N ASP A 34 -2.42 -3.69 -7.28
CA ASP A 34 -2.39 -3.47 -8.73
C ASP A 34 -1.44 -2.33 -9.08
N MET A 35 -1.42 -1.27 -8.27
CA MET A 35 -0.51 -0.13 -8.45
C MET A 35 0.94 -0.51 -8.24
N ALA A 36 1.25 -1.29 -7.19
CA ALA A 36 2.59 -1.80 -6.95
C ALA A 36 3.07 -2.83 -8.01
N LEU A 37 2.14 -3.40 -8.78
CA LEU A 37 2.43 -4.35 -9.86
C LEU A 37 2.32 -3.70 -11.25
N SER A 38 1.92 -2.43 -11.34
CA SER A 38 1.50 -1.80 -12.60
C SER A 38 2.63 -1.63 -13.60
N ASP A 39 3.86 -1.46 -13.13
CA ASP A 39 5.06 -1.36 -13.97
C ASP A 39 5.75 -2.72 -14.16
N GLY A 40 5.22 -3.77 -13.54
CA GLY A 40 5.77 -5.13 -13.55
C GLY A 40 7.07 -5.29 -12.74
N ILE A 41 7.51 -4.27 -12.00
CA ILE A 41 8.78 -4.24 -11.27
C ILE A 41 8.55 -3.69 -9.86
N ILE A 42 8.39 -4.58 -8.89
CA ILE A 42 8.40 -4.18 -7.48
C ILE A 42 9.83 -3.81 -7.08
N ASP A 43 10.09 -2.54 -6.82
CA ASP A 43 11.38 -2.06 -6.32
C ASP A 43 11.54 -2.27 -4.80
N GLN A 44 12.72 -1.92 -4.28
CA GLN A 44 13.02 -2.12 -2.85
C GLN A 44 12.17 -1.22 -1.93
N GLU A 45 11.79 -0.03 -2.40
CA GLU A 45 10.97 0.92 -1.67
C GLU A 45 9.51 0.45 -1.64
N GLU A 46 8.96 0.02 -2.77
CA GLU A 46 7.62 -0.56 -2.86
C GLU A 46 7.50 -1.83 -2.03
N LYS A 47 8.51 -2.71 -2.06
CA LYS A 47 8.55 -3.89 -1.21
C LYS A 47 8.53 -3.55 0.28
N ALA A 48 9.25 -2.51 0.69
CA ALA A 48 9.26 -2.07 2.08
C ALA A 48 7.89 -1.47 2.49
N LEU A 49 7.27 -0.68 1.61
CA LEU A 49 5.93 -0.12 1.82
C LEU A 49 4.86 -1.21 1.94
N LEU A 50 4.87 -2.19 1.03
CA LEU A 50 3.94 -3.31 1.08
C LEU A 50 4.13 -4.18 2.33
N ALA A 51 5.38 -4.41 2.74
CA ALA A 51 5.67 -5.16 3.96
C ALA A 51 5.15 -4.43 5.20
N GLN A 52 5.41 -3.13 5.31
CA GLN A 52 4.87 -2.31 6.40
C GLN A 52 3.34 -2.33 6.39
N PHE A 53 2.73 -2.16 5.23
CA PHE A 53 1.28 -2.16 5.11
C PHE A 53 0.65 -3.50 5.51
N GLN A 54 1.26 -4.63 5.13
CA GLN A 54 0.83 -5.96 5.57
C GLN A 54 1.00 -6.16 7.07
N GLU A 55 2.09 -5.66 7.66
CA GLU A 55 2.31 -5.70 9.11
C GLU A 55 1.22 -4.93 9.86
N MET A 56 0.84 -3.75 9.35
CA MET A 56 -0.23 -2.92 9.93
C MET A 56 -1.60 -3.59 9.87
N ILE A 57 -1.88 -4.35 8.81
CA ILE A 57 -3.08 -5.18 8.75
C ILE A 57 -2.98 -6.33 9.75
N SER A 58 -1.83 -7.01 9.81
CA SER A 58 -1.62 -8.18 10.66
C SER A 58 -1.67 -7.87 12.14
N ASN A 59 -1.16 -6.71 12.56
CA ASN A 59 -1.17 -6.28 13.96
C ASN A 59 -2.47 -5.54 14.37
N GLY A 60 -3.38 -5.32 13.41
CA GLY A 60 -4.69 -4.71 13.64
C GLY A 60 -4.70 -3.18 13.67
N THR A 61 -3.60 -2.51 13.30
CA THR A 61 -3.56 -1.05 13.12
C THR A 61 -4.48 -0.62 11.98
N VAL A 62 -4.55 -1.40 10.91
CA VAL A 62 -5.49 -1.22 9.80
C VAL A 62 -6.42 -2.42 9.74
N LYS A 63 -7.73 -2.18 9.79
CA LYS A 63 -8.75 -3.24 9.72
C LYS A 63 -9.26 -3.40 8.31
N ARG A 64 -9.34 -4.65 7.84
CA ARG A 64 -10.05 -4.94 6.61
C ARG A 64 -11.56 -4.87 6.84
N VAL A 65 -12.23 -3.97 6.13
CA VAL A 65 -13.67 -3.78 6.21
C VAL A 65 -14.34 -4.19 4.89
N ARG A 66 -15.63 -4.52 4.98
CA ARG A 66 -16.46 -4.72 3.79
C ARG A 66 -16.89 -3.33 3.29
N GLY A 67 -16.16 -2.82 2.31
CA GLY A 67 -16.59 -1.70 1.46
C GLY A 67 -17.03 -2.19 0.10
#